data_AF-A0A429E1W3-F1
#
_entry.id   AF-A0A429E1W3-F1
#
_cell.length_a   1.000
_cell.length_b   1.000
_cell.length_c   1.000
_cell.angle_alpha   90.00
_cell.angle_beta   90.00
_cell.angle_gamma   90.00
#
_symmetry.space_group_name_H-M   'P 1'
#
loop_
_entity.id
_entity.type
_entity.pdbx_description
1 polymer ?
#
loop_
_entity_poly.entity_id
_entity_poly.type
_entity_poly.pdbx_seq_one_letter_code
_entity_poly.pdbx_strand_id
1 'polypeptide(L)'
;MPVPGPLRKTCRDFLGIDGEIRYIFPAQSHGGGAGFIFVVTDDRISVITTGALSRTKPKSVWGGYPRGTRIGPVETGDGASFMFAGGQFEIDDEYIAVVNAADAEVFDRDSLPRDPLPDL
;
A
#
# COMPACT_ATOMS: atom_id res chain seq x y z
N MET A 1 -6.27 6.59 10.68
CA MET A 1 -7.51 5.82 10.48
C MET A 1 -7.17 4.61 9.61
N PRO A 2 -7.48 3.38 10.04
CA PRO A 2 -7.29 2.23 9.17
C PRO A 2 -8.21 2.33 7.95
N VAL A 3 -7.74 1.84 6.80
CA VAL A 3 -8.54 1.72 5.60
C VAL A 3 -9.87 1.01 5.92
N PRO A 4 -11.04 1.58 5.51
CA PRO A 4 -12.33 0.98 5.83
C PRO A 4 -12.43 -0.48 5.35
N GLY A 5 -13.00 -1.36 6.19
CA GLY A 5 -13.23 -2.77 5.87
C GLY A 5 -13.89 -3.03 4.49
N PRO A 6 -14.89 -2.23 4.07
CA PRO A 6 -15.46 -2.34 2.72
C PRO A 6 -14.45 -2.14 1.59
N LEU A 7 -13.45 -1.27 1.76
CA LEU A 7 -12.41 -1.05 0.73
C LEU A 7 -11.53 -2.30 0.59
N ARG A 8 -11.13 -2.91 1.71
CA ARG A 8 -10.38 -4.17 1.72
C ARG A 8 -11.11 -5.28 0.96
N LYS A 9 -12.40 -5.49 1.26
CA LYS A 9 -13.21 -6.50 0.54
C LYS A 9 -13.31 -6.18 -0.95
N THR A 10 -13.58 -4.92 -1.29
CA THR A 10 -13.72 -4.49 -2.69
C THR A 10 -12.44 -4.72 -3.49
N CYS A 11 -11.28 -4.38 -2.92
CA CYS A 11 -9.99 -4.63 -3.56
C CYS A 11 -9.67 -6.12 -3.70
N ARG A 12 -10.03 -6.93 -2.69
CA ARG A 12 -9.89 -8.39 -2.74
C ARG A 12 -10.71 -8.98 -3.89
N ASP A 13 -12.00 -8.64 -3.95
CA ASP A 13 -12.92 -9.09 -5.00
C ASP A 13 -12.44 -8.62 -6.38
N PHE A 14 -11.98 -7.37 -6.48
CA PHE A 14 -11.49 -6.78 -7.74
C PHE A 14 -10.22 -7.45 -8.26
N LEU A 15 -9.28 -7.81 -7.37
CA LEU A 15 -8.05 -8.49 -7.74
C LEU A 15 -8.24 -10.00 -7.95
N GLY A 16 -9.38 -10.56 -7.52
CA GLY A 16 -9.64 -12.01 -7.58
C GLY A 16 -8.66 -12.81 -6.73
N ILE A 17 -8.28 -12.27 -5.56
CA ILE A 17 -7.32 -12.90 -4.64
C ILE A 17 -8.04 -13.49 -3.43
N ASP A 18 -7.63 -14.70 -3.03
CA ASP A 18 -8.12 -15.35 -1.80
C ASP A 18 -7.19 -15.13 -0.59
N GLY A 19 -6.00 -14.57 -0.84
CA GLY A 19 -4.97 -14.33 0.17
C GLY A 19 -5.29 -13.18 1.13
N GLU A 20 -4.57 -13.17 2.25
CA GLU A 20 -4.68 -12.11 3.24
C GLU A 20 -4.01 -10.82 2.74
N ILE A 21 -4.74 -9.71 2.85
CA ILE A 21 -4.18 -8.38 2.58
C ILE A 21 -3.40 -7.98 3.84
N ARG A 22 -2.07 -8.05 3.80
CA ARG A 22 -1.22 -7.59 4.91
C ARG A 22 -1.37 -6.10 5.11
N TYR A 23 -1.14 -5.34 4.05
CA TYR A 23 -1.26 -3.88 4.06
C TYR A 23 -2.10 -3.38 2.89
N ILE A 24 -2.80 -2.29 3.13
CA ILE A 24 -3.52 -1.55 2.11
C ILE A 24 -3.48 -0.07 2.48
N PHE A 25 -3.22 0.78 1.49
CA PHE A 25 -3.25 2.21 1.69
C PHE A 25 -3.60 2.94 0.38
N PRO A 26 -4.34 4.05 0.47
CA PRO A 26 -4.55 4.93 -0.66
C PRO A 26 -3.30 5.77 -0.92
N ALA A 27 -3.09 6.13 -2.19
CA ALA A 27 -2.09 7.10 -2.61
C ALA A 27 -2.65 7.96 -3.75
N GLN A 28 -2.00 9.08 -4.05
CA GLN A 28 -2.32 9.92 -5.20
C GLN A 28 -1.05 10.15 -6.02
N SER A 29 -1.19 10.42 -7.32
CA SER A 29 -0.05 10.96 -8.09
C SER A 29 0.39 12.27 -7.46
N HIS A 30 1.70 12.52 -7.39
CA HIS A 30 2.23 13.81 -6.94
C HIS A 30 1.64 14.95 -7.78
N GLY A 31 1.23 16.04 -7.13
CA GLY A 31 0.50 17.14 -7.79
C GLY A 31 -0.98 16.83 -8.11
N GLY A 32 -1.48 15.66 -7.71
CA GLY A 32 -2.89 15.26 -7.79
C GLY A 32 -3.33 14.57 -9.09
N GLY A 33 -4.64 14.52 -9.31
CA GLY A 33 -5.26 14.04 -10.55
C GLY A 33 -5.65 12.55 -10.56
N ALA A 34 -4.74 11.64 -10.23
CA ALA A 34 -5.01 10.20 -10.22
C ALA A 34 -4.91 9.62 -8.81
N GLY A 35 -5.92 8.82 -8.42
CA GLY A 35 -5.91 8.07 -7.17
C GLY A 35 -5.46 6.63 -7.39
N PHE A 36 -4.78 6.08 -6.40
CA PHE A 36 -4.25 4.73 -6.40
C PHE A 36 -4.55 4.03 -5.08
N ILE A 37 -4.64 2.70 -5.11
CA ILE A 37 -4.70 1.85 -3.92
C ILE A 37 -3.58 0.83 -4.06
N PHE A 38 -2.67 0.85 -3.09
CA PHE A 38 -1.63 -0.16 -2.95
C PHE A 38 -2.19 -1.29 -2.08
N VAL A 39 -2.13 -2.51 -2.59
CA VAL A 39 -2.55 -3.73 -1.89
C VAL A 39 -1.35 -4.64 -1.78
N VAL A 40 -0.90 -4.88 -0.55
CA VAL A 40 0.27 -5.72 -0.23
C VAL A 40 -0.21 -7.02 0.38
N THR A 41 0.24 -8.12 -0.19
CA THR A 41 -0.02 -9.50 0.24
C THR A 41 1.31 -10.18 0.55
N ASP A 42 1.30 -11.46 0.91
CA ASP A 42 2.53 -12.20 1.21
C ASP A 42 3.47 -12.36 0.00
N ASP A 43 2.93 -12.41 -1.22
CA ASP A 43 3.69 -12.71 -2.44
C ASP A 43 3.80 -11.52 -3.41
N ARG A 44 2.90 -10.52 -3.32
CA ARG A 44 2.88 -9.39 -4.27
C ARG A 44 2.42 -8.05 -3.69
N ILE A 45 2.76 -7.01 -4.43
CA ILE A 45 2.21 -5.66 -4.34
C ILE A 45 1.37 -5.42 -5.60
N SER A 46 0.08 -5.19 -5.45
CA SER A 46 -0.82 -4.79 -6.54
C SER A 46 -1.16 -3.32 -6.41
N VAL A 47 -1.01 -2.57 -7.48
CA VAL A 47 -1.36 -1.15 -7.52
C VAL A 47 -2.57 -0.97 -8.42
N ILE A 48 -3.63 -0.42 -7.86
CA ILE A 48 -4.93 -0.26 -8.51
C ILE A 48 -5.18 1.22 -8.73
N THR A 49 -5.61 1.64 -9.91
CA THR A 49 -6.11 3.01 -10.13
C THR A 49 -7.54 3.15 -9.64
N THR A 50 -7.90 4.34 -9.15
CA THR A 50 -9.28 4.65 -8.76
C THR A 50 -9.98 5.52 -9.79
N GLY A 51 -11.31 5.59 -9.71
CA GLY A 51 -12.09 6.50 -10.58
C GLY A 51 -11.79 7.97 -10.28
N ALA A 52 -11.86 8.85 -11.29
CA ALA A 52 -11.65 10.29 -11.11
C ALA A 52 -12.62 10.94 -10.11
N LEU A 53 -13.80 10.33 -9.92
CA LEU A 53 -14.84 10.78 -8.98
C LEU A 53 -14.88 9.96 -7.68
N SER A 54 -14.00 8.98 -7.50
CA SER A 54 -13.98 8.12 -6.30
C SER A 54 -12.56 7.69 -5.96
N ARG A 55 -12.09 8.08 -4.78
CA ARG A 55 -10.79 7.69 -4.22
C ARG A 55 -10.75 6.26 -3.69
N THR A 56 -11.88 5.55 -3.71
CA THR A 56 -12.03 4.24 -3.05
C THR A 56 -12.66 3.18 -3.96
N LYS A 57 -13.05 3.52 -5.19
CA LYS A 57 -13.58 2.54 -6.15
C LYS A 57 -12.46 2.10 -7.12
N PRO A 58 -12.01 0.83 -7.05
CA PRO A 58 -11.11 0.24 -8.05
C PRO A 58 -11.61 0.45 -9.47
N LYS A 59 -10.70 0.83 -10.38
CA LYS A 59 -10.98 1.04 -11.80
C LYS A 59 -10.20 0.07 -12.68
N SER A 60 -8.88 0.03 -12.53
CA SER A 60 -8.00 -0.87 -13.28
C SER A 60 -6.76 -1.23 -12.47
N VAL A 61 -6.13 -2.37 -12.75
CA VAL A 61 -4.79 -2.66 -12.23
C VAL A 61 -3.78 -1.82 -13.00
N TRP A 62 -3.03 -0.98 -12.30
CA TRP A 62 -1.89 -0.24 -12.87
C TRP A 62 -0.69 -1.16 -13.07
N GLY A 63 -0.41 -2.01 -12.08
CA GLY A 63 0.66 -2.99 -12.14
C GLY A 63 0.65 -3.96 -10.96
N GLY A 64 1.33 -5.10 -11.15
CA GLY A 64 1.64 -6.06 -10.10
C GLY A 64 3.15 -6.25 -9.99
N TYR A 65 3.66 -6.24 -8.76
CA TYR A 65 5.08 -6.24 -8.46
C TYR A 65 5.40 -7.33 -7.42
N PRO A 66 6.58 -7.95 -7.45
CA PRO A 66 6.98 -8.91 -6.41
C PRO A 66 6.97 -8.26 -5.03
N ARG A 67 6.61 -9.02 -3.98
CA ARG A 67 6.66 -8.55 -2.58
C ARG A 67 8.03 -8.01 -2.16
N GLY A 68 9.10 -8.50 -2.80
CA GLY A 68 10.48 -8.02 -2.67
C GLY A 68 10.77 -6.66 -3.33
N THR A 69 9.75 -5.92 -3.77
CA THR A 69 9.91 -4.55 -4.31
C THR A 69 9.72 -3.55 -3.17
N ARG A 70 10.70 -2.68 -2.93
CA ARG A 70 10.61 -1.64 -1.90
C ARG A 70 9.61 -0.56 -2.31
N ILE A 71 8.74 -0.15 -1.39
CA ILE A 71 7.72 0.88 -1.61
C ILE A 71 8.29 2.26 -1.29
N GLY A 72 8.94 2.40 -0.14
CA GLY A 72 9.61 3.62 0.29
C GLY A 72 11.02 3.79 -0.31
N PRO A 73 11.84 4.71 0.24
CA PRO A 73 11.56 5.50 1.44
C PRO A 73 10.42 6.51 1.24
N VAL A 74 9.74 6.86 2.34
CA VAL A 74 8.79 7.97 2.36
C VAL A 74 9.51 9.23 2.82
N GLU A 75 9.47 10.28 1.99
CA GLU A 75 9.95 11.60 2.31
C GLU A 75 8.86 12.39 3.03
N THR A 76 9.17 12.96 4.20
CA THR A 76 8.24 13.73 5.03
C THR A 76 8.68 15.20 5.07
N GLY A 77 8.48 15.90 3.95
CA GLY A 77 8.76 17.34 3.80
C GLY A 77 7.46 18.14 3.77
N ASP A 78 7.20 18.79 2.63
CA ASP A 78 5.94 19.53 2.36
C ASP A 78 4.71 18.62 2.16
N GLY A 79 4.89 17.31 2.31
CA GLY A 79 3.90 16.24 2.25
C GLY A 79 4.59 14.88 2.21
N ALA A 80 3.92 13.83 2.70
CA ALA A 80 4.47 12.48 2.66
C ALA A 80 4.43 11.92 1.22
N SER A 81 5.59 11.63 0.64
CA SER A 81 5.68 11.12 -0.73
C SER A 81 6.75 10.05 -0.92
N PHE A 82 6.61 9.22 -1.96
CA PHE A 82 7.58 8.19 -2.30
C PHE A 82 7.64 7.92 -3.81
N MET A 83 8.73 7.31 -4.26
CA MET A 83 8.91 6.88 -5.65
C MET A 83 8.65 5.39 -5.78
N PHE A 84 7.79 4.98 -6.72
CA PHE A 84 7.52 3.58 -6.98
C PHE A 84 7.29 3.30 -8.46
N ALA A 85 8.01 2.32 -9.02
CA ALA A 85 7.90 1.94 -10.43
C ALA A 85 7.94 3.13 -11.42
N GLY A 86 8.75 4.14 -11.12
CA GLY A 86 8.92 5.35 -11.95
C GLY A 86 7.86 6.44 -11.75
N GLY A 87 6.86 6.23 -10.88
CA GLY A 87 5.89 7.26 -10.48
C GLY A 87 6.23 7.86 -9.11
N GLN A 88 5.88 9.14 -8.92
CA GLN A 88 5.91 9.80 -7.62
C GLN A 88 4.49 9.83 -7.03
N PHE A 89 4.36 9.38 -5.79
CA PHE A 89 3.08 9.24 -5.11
C PHE A 89 3.06 10.02 -3.80
N GLU A 90 1.93 10.63 -3.48
CA GLU A 90 1.61 11.24 -2.20
C GLU A 90 0.71 10.33 -1.38
N ILE A 91 0.90 10.34 -0.06
CA ILE A 91 0.06 9.66 0.92
C ILE A 91 -0.28 10.61 2.06
N ASP A 92 -1.38 10.32 2.75
CA ASP A 92 -1.64 10.97 4.02
C ASP A 92 -0.66 10.44 5.08
N ASP A 93 -0.22 11.30 6.00
CA ASP A 93 0.78 10.98 7.04
C ASP A 93 0.41 9.73 7.85
N GLU A 94 -0.89 9.45 8.01
CA GLU A 94 -1.39 8.27 8.71
C GLU A 94 -0.97 6.94 8.07
N TYR A 95 -0.56 6.93 6.79
CA TYR A 95 -0.10 5.74 6.07
C TYR A 95 1.42 5.62 5.99
N ILE A 96 2.20 6.60 6.48
CA ILE A 96 3.67 6.51 6.53
C ILE A 96 4.10 5.24 7.26
N ALA A 97 3.52 4.99 8.43
CA ALA A 97 3.81 3.79 9.23
C ALA A 97 3.44 2.49 8.51
N VAL A 98 2.40 2.50 7.66
CA VAL A 98 1.97 1.34 6.87
C VAL A 98 3.01 1.00 5.80
N VAL A 99 3.52 2.01 5.09
CA VAL A 99 4.59 1.83 4.09
C VAL A 99 5.87 1.32 4.76
N ASN A 100 6.27 1.98 5.86
CA ASN A 100 7.48 1.59 6.60
C ASN A 100 7.38 0.16 7.16
N ALA A 101 6.22 -0.23 7.70
CA ALA A 101 6.01 -1.60 8.18
C ALA A 101 6.06 -2.62 7.03
N ALA A 102 5.41 -2.31 5.90
CA ALA A 102 5.44 -3.18 4.72
C ALA A 102 6.88 -3.41 4.21
N ASP A 103 7.71 -2.38 4.19
CA ASP A 103 9.11 -2.53 3.80
C ASP A 103 9.94 -3.22 4.87
N ALA A 104 9.78 -2.88 6.15
CA ALA A 104 10.53 -3.49 7.25
C ALA A 104 10.35 -5.01 7.31
N GLU A 105 9.14 -5.53 7.10
CA GLU A 105 8.86 -6.98 7.04
C GLU A 105 9.67 -7.74 5.98
N VAL A 106 10.18 -7.06 4.96
CA VAL A 106 10.95 -7.71 3.88
C VAL A 106 12.43 -7.37 3.97
N PHE A 107 12.76 -6.12 4.27
CA PHE A 107 14.12 -5.60 4.14
C PHE A 107 14.83 -5.35 5.46
N ASP A 108 14.11 -5.36 6.58
CA ASP A 108 14.66 -5.05 7.90
C ASP A 108 13.94 -5.84 9.01
N ARG A 109 13.83 -7.15 8.81
CA ARG A 109 13.06 -8.03 9.73
C ARG A 109 13.61 -8.03 11.15
N ASP A 110 14.91 -7.83 11.30
CA ASP A 110 15.58 -7.82 12.60
C ASP A 110 15.27 -6.56 13.42
N SER A 111 14.77 -5.48 12.79
CA SER A 111 14.32 -4.28 13.50
C SER A 111 12.88 -4.38 14.00
N LEU A 112 12.13 -5.41 13.58
CA LEU A 112 10.78 -5.62 14.07
C LEU A 112 10.78 -6.04 15.55
N PRO A 113 9.80 -5.56 16.34
CA PRO A 113 9.62 -6.06 17.69
C PRO A 113 9.36 -7.58 17.63
N ARG A 114 9.96 -8.32 18.59
CA ARG A 114 9.72 -9.75 18.72
C ARG A 114 8.23 -10.00 18.93
N ASP A 115 7.71 -11.05 18.28
CA ASP A 115 6.35 -11.50 18.51
C ASP A 115 6.16 -11.78 20.01
N PRO A 116 5.24 -11.08 20.69
CA PRO A 116 4.98 -11.31 22.11
C PRO A 116 4.34 -12.67 22.38
N LEU A 117 3.81 -13.36 21.36
CA LEU A 117 3.11 -14.64 21.46
C LEU A 117 3.55 -15.63 20.37
N PRO A 118 4.84 -16.03 20.34
CA PRO A 118 5.41 -16.81 19.24
C PRO A 118 4.88 -18.26 19.16
N ASP A 119 4.27 -18.76 20.24
CA ASP A 119 3.83 -20.15 20.39
C ASP A 119 2.30 -20.30 20.49
N LEU A 120 1.53 -19.24 20.22
CA LEU A 120 0.06 -19.26 20.29
C LEU A 120 -0.60 -19.71 18.99
#